data_AF-A0A6L3YER6-F1
#
_entry.id   AF-A0A6L3YER6-F1
#
_cell.length_a   1.000
_cell.length_b   1.000
_cell.length_c   1.000
_cell.angle_alpha   90.00
_cell.angle_beta   90.00
_cell.angle_gamma   90.00
#
_symmetry.space_group_name_H-M   'P 1'
#
loop_
_entity.id
_entity.type
_entity.pdbx_description
1 polymer ?
#
loop_
_entity_poly.entity_id
_entity_poly.type
_entity_poly.pdbx_seq_one_letter_code
_entity_poly.pdbx_strand_id
1 'polypeptide(L)' 'MIQYQTAPIAKPAPLCTQSIIGKLADTMLEMAFSGQNVTPETLESYGFSKDVVERYGARATALARRRSIRRIERYI' A
#
# COMPACT_ATOMS: atom_id res chain seq x y z
N MET A 1 30.03 -5.60 -30.84
CA MET A 1 29.12 -6.15 -29.82
C MET A 1 28.70 -4.98 -28.92
N ILE A 2 27.48 -4.47 -29.08
CA ILE A 2 27.03 -3.29 -28.31
C ILE A 2 26.37 -3.80 -27.02
N GLN A 3 26.97 -3.50 -25.87
CA GLN A 3 26.37 -3.76 -24.57
C GLN A 3 25.36 -2.65 -24.25
N TYR A 4 24.07 -2.99 -24.29
CA TYR A 4 22.99 -2.13 -23.80
C TYR A 4 23.03 -2.12 -22.26
N GLN A 5 23.61 -1.08 -21.66
CA GLN A 5 23.42 -0.81 -20.23
C GLN A 5 22.10 -0.05 -20.06
N THR A 6 21.07 -0.76 -19.60
CA THR A 6 19.83 -0.13 -19.13
C THR A 6 20.15 0.75 -17.92
N ALA A 7 20.07 2.06 -18.09
CA ALA A 7 20.18 3.01 -16.99
C ALA A 7 19.17 2.64 -15.88
N PRO A 8 19.57 2.68 -14.60
CA PRO A 8 18.64 2.42 -13.52
C PRO A 8 17.55 3.48 -13.57
N ILE A 9 16.31 3.05 -13.82
CA ILE A 9 15.13 3.89 -13.72
C ILE A 9 15.09 4.43 -12.28
N ALA A 10 15.48 5.69 -12.13
CA ALA A 10 15.35 6.40 -10.87
C ALA A 10 13.85 6.46 -10.55
N LYS A 11 13.42 5.62 -9.60
CA LYS A 11 12.06 5.67 -9.09
C LYS A 11 11.90 7.05 -8.47
N PRO A 12 10.95 7.89 -8.92
CA PRO A 12 10.74 9.18 -8.31
C PRO A 12 10.48 8.94 -6.81
N ALA A 13 11.13 9.75 -5.96
CA ALA A 13 10.90 9.68 -4.52
C ALA A 13 9.38 9.72 -4.30
N PRO A 14 8.81 8.75 -3.58
CA PRO A 14 7.37 8.72 -3.40
C PRO A 14 6.98 10.03 -2.73
N LEU A 15 6.09 10.79 -3.37
CA LEU A 15 5.49 11.97 -2.74
C LEU A 15 5.02 11.58 -1.34
N CYS A 16 5.14 12.47 -0.36
CA CYS A 16 4.74 12.18 1.03
C CYS A 16 3.35 11.53 1.10
N THR A 17 2.42 11.97 0.24
CA THR A 17 1.09 11.40 0.05
C THR A 17 1.10 9.94 -0.43
N GLN A 18 1.93 9.58 -1.41
CA GLN A 18 2.08 8.18 -1.86
C GLN A 18 2.69 7.30 -0.77
N SER A 19 3.59 7.84 0.05
CA SER A 19 4.13 7.13 1.21
C SER A 19 3.04 6.84 2.25
N ILE A 20 2.16 7.82 2.52
CA ILE A 20 1.02 7.64 3.43
C ILE A 20 0.02 6.61 2.88
N ILE A 21 -0.38 6.72 1.61
CA ILE A 21 -1.27 5.73 0.96
C ILE A 21 -0.62 4.35 0.98
N GLY A 22 0.69 4.28 0.74
CA GLY A 22 1.45 3.04 0.75
C GLY A 22 1.49 2.36 2.11
N LYS A 23 1.72 3.12 3.19
CA LYS A 23 1.66 2.62 4.58
C LYS A 23 0.25 2.21 4.96
N LEU A 24 -0.75 3.03 4.64
CA LEU A 24 -2.16 2.73 4.90
C LEU A 24 -2.57 1.42 4.21
N ALA A 25 -2.22 1.25 2.94
CA ALA A 25 -2.50 0.02 2.21
C ALA A 25 -1.78 -1.21 2.78
N ASP A 26 -0.59 -1.04 3.35
CA ASP A 26 0.17 -2.10 3.99
C ASP A 26 -0.51 -2.54 5.30
N THR A 27 -0.89 -1.60 6.15
CA THR A 27 -1.65 -1.88 7.37
C THR A 27 -3.00 -2.52 7.07
N MET A 28 -3.72 -2.01 6.05
CA MET A 28 -4.98 -2.63 5.59
C MET A 28 -4.78 -4.07 5.13
N LEU A 29 -3.66 -4.36 4.46
CA LEU A 29 -3.32 -5.73 4.07
C LEU A 29 -3.02 -6.59 5.27
N GLU A 30 -2.15 -6.15 6.17
CA GLU A 30 -1.79 -6.89 7.37
C GLU A 30 -3.05 -7.25 8.19
N MET A 31 -3.93 -6.28 8.42
CA MET A 31 -5.21 -6.52 9.09
C MET A 31 -6.09 -7.54 8.34
N ALA A 32 -6.23 -7.38 7.01
CA ALA A 32 -7.02 -8.30 6.20
C ALA A 32 -6.45 -9.74 6.20
N PHE A 33 -5.12 -9.88 6.20
CA PHE A 33 -4.43 -11.18 6.29
C PHE A 33 -4.52 -11.78 7.70
N SER A 34 -4.49 -10.96 8.74
CA SER A 34 -4.71 -11.38 10.14
C SER A 34 -6.19 -11.68 10.45
N GLY A 35 -7.10 -11.49 9.50
CA GLY A 35 -8.54 -11.69 9.70
C GLY A 35 -9.22 -10.59 10.53
N GLN A 36 -8.55 -9.45 10.74
CA GLN A 36 -9.14 -8.27 11.37
C GLN A 36 -9.91 -7.43 10.35
N ASN A 37 -11.03 -6.86 10.80
CA ASN A 37 -11.86 -6.01 9.95
C ASN A 37 -11.19 -4.64 9.75
N VAL A 38 -11.08 -4.21 8.50
CA VAL A 38 -10.49 -2.91 8.15
C VAL A 38 -11.54 -1.81 8.35
N THR A 39 -11.64 -1.29 9.57
CA THR A 39 -12.54 -0.18 9.93
C THR A 39 -11.75 1.11 10.20
N PRO A 40 -12.38 2.29 10.06
CA PRO A 40 -11.75 3.54 10.46
C PRO A 40 -11.31 3.53 11.93
N GLU A 41 -12.09 2.94 12.84
CA GLU A 41 -11.76 2.86 14.27
C GLU A 41 -10.48 2.05 14.51
N THR A 42 -10.34 0.92 13.82
CA THR A 42 -9.12 0.10 13.91
C THR A 42 -7.93 0.86 13.31
N LEU A 43 -8.12 1.54 12.17
CA LEU A 43 -7.07 2.37 11.56
C LEU A 43 -6.63 3.54 12.47
N GLU A 44 -7.54 4.11 13.23
CA GLU A 44 -7.23 5.10 14.27
C GLU A 44 -6.36 4.50 15.38
N SER A 45 -6.63 3.26 15.81
CA SER A 45 -5.76 2.51 16.72
C SER A 45 -4.35 2.24 16.16
N TYR A 46 -4.20 2.15 14.84
CA TYR A 46 -2.88 2.04 14.17
C TYR A 46 -2.20 3.41 13.94
N GLY A 47 -2.79 4.50 14.45
CA GLY A 47 -2.22 5.85 14.39
C GLY A 47 -2.56 6.63 13.13
N PHE A 48 -3.55 6.19 12.33
CA PHE A 48 -4.04 6.95 11.18
C PHE A 48 -5.18 7.88 11.58
N SER A 49 -5.08 9.17 11.25
CA SER A 49 -6.19 10.10 11.46
C SER A 49 -7.37 9.79 10.55
N LYS A 50 -8.59 9.99 11.06
CA LYS A 50 -9.83 9.77 10.32
C LYS A 50 -9.90 10.53 8.98
N ASP A 51 -9.40 11.77 8.92
CA ASP A 51 -9.28 12.55 7.66
C ASP A 51 -8.45 11.81 6.61
N VAL A 52 -7.32 11.21 7.01
CA VAL A 52 -6.44 10.44 6.13
C VAL A 52 -7.16 9.17 5.64
N VAL A 53 -7.89 8.49 6.53
CA VAL A 53 -8.65 7.29 6.18
C VAL A 53 -9.80 7.63 5.23
N GLU A 54 -10.54 8.71 5.43
CA GLU A 54 -11.59 9.13 4.50
C GLU A 54 -11.01 9.53 3.14
N ARG A 55 -9.95 10.34 3.16
CA ARG A 55 -9.38 10.94 1.95
C ARG A 55 -8.59 9.96 1.10
N TYR A 56 -7.91 9.00 1.74
CA TYR A 56 -7.03 8.04 1.07
C TYR A 56 -7.50 6.60 1.16
N GLY A 57 -8.52 6.29 1.97
CA GLY A 57 -9.01 4.93 2.19
C GLY A 57 -9.37 4.22 0.89
N ALA A 58 -10.16 4.83 0.02
CA ALA A 58 -10.53 4.21 -1.27
C ALA A 58 -9.31 3.88 -2.15
N ARG A 59 -8.32 4.79 -2.21
CA ARG A 59 -7.07 4.55 -2.95
C ARG A 59 -6.21 3.47 -2.29
N ALA A 60 -6.11 3.49 -0.96
CA ALA A 60 -5.36 2.51 -0.19
C ALA A 60 -5.98 1.12 -0.29
N THR A 61 -7.31 0.99 -0.26
CA THR A 61 -8.01 -0.28 -0.48
C THR A 61 -7.77 -0.84 -1.89
N ALA A 62 -7.84 0.01 -2.93
CA ALA A 62 -7.52 -0.41 -4.28
C ALA A 62 -6.06 -0.88 -4.42
N LEU A 63 -5.13 -0.18 -3.75
CA LEU A 63 -3.72 -0.54 -3.72
C LEU A 63 -3.47 -1.83 -2.94
N ALA A 64 -4.10 -1.99 -1.78
CA ALA A 64 -4.07 -3.17 -0.93
C ALA A 64 -4.56 -4.40 -1.71
N ARG A 65 -5.71 -4.30 -2.39
CA ARG A 65 -6.25 -5.37 -3.23
C ARG A 65 -5.27 -5.79 -4.34
N ARG A 66 -4.69 -4.82 -5.06
CA ARG A 66 -3.67 -5.11 -6.10
C ARG A 66 -2.43 -5.80 -5.53
N ARG A 67 -1.96 -5.36 -4.36
CA ARG A 67 -0.80 -5.94 -3.68
C ARG A 67 -1.10 -7.34 -3.13
N SER A 68 -2.31 -7.57 -2.61
CA SER A 68 -2.76 -8.88 -2.13
C SER A 68 -2.66 -9.93 -3.23
N ILE A 69 -3.18 -9.61 -4.43
CA ILE A 69 -3.19 -10.51 -5.59
C ILE A 69 -1.75 -10.85 -5.99
N ARG A 70 -0.87 -9.86 -6.09
CA ARG A 70 0.56 -10.08 -6.40
C ARG A 70 1.31 -10.89 -5.35
N ARG A 71 0.91 -10.82 -4.07
CA ARG A 71 1.55 -11.59 -3.00
C ARG A 71 1.20 -13.07 -3.10
N ILE A 72 -0.04 -13.39 -3.47
CA ILE A 72 -0.50 -14.76 -3.70
C ILE A 72 0.21 -15.34 -4.92
N GLU A 73 0.29 -14.60 -6.02
CA GLU A 73 0.94 -15.06 -7.28
C GLU A 73 2.43 -15.40 -7.12
N ARG A 74 3.10 -14.87 -6.09
CA ARG A 74 4.51 -15.19 -5.77
C ARG A 74 4.69 -16.42 -4.87
N TYR A 75 3.60 -16.97 -4.32
CA TYR A 75 3.62 -18.03 -3.32
C TYR A 75 2.98 -19.35 -3.83
N ILE A 76 2.60 -19.39 -5.10
CA ILE A 76 2.14 -20.57 -5.87
C ILE A 76 3.23 -20.97 -6.84
#